data_AF-A0A813ZSN2-F1
#
_entry.id   AF-A0A813ZSN2-F1
#
_cell.length_a   1.000
_cell.length_b   1.000
_cell.length_c   1.000
_cell.angle_alpha   90.00
_cell.angle_beta   90.00
_cell.angle_gamma   90.00
#
_symmetry.space_group_name_H-M   'P 1'
#
loop_
_entity.id
_entity.type
_entity.pdbx_description
1 polymer ?
#
loop_
_entity_poly.entity_id
_entity_poly.type
_entity_poly.pdbx_seq_one_letter_code
_entity_poly.pdbx_strand_id
1 'polypeptide(L)'
;MVNINSLQREFLIKLCIFYGEQVSIGNQTKNEGDDGVKIYELKKYWDGLILLVENRNLNKNAYFYFRCTLPQNAFMSRKDSNHQLFDVISSIHRQIIITIARKNASHSFTIGHDFQYNLSSQDFIKTK
;
A
#
# COMPACT_ATOMS: atom_id res chain seq x y z
N MET A 1 17.83 24.06 0.36
CA MET A 1 17.45 23.48 1.68
C MET A 1 16.68 22.20 1.40
N VAL A 2 17.21 21.02 1.74
CA VAL A 2 16.58 19.73 1.43
C VAL A 2 15.36 19.55 2.32
N ASN A 3 14.19 19.26 1.74
CA ASN A 3 13.00 18.96 2.52
C ASN A 3 13.14 17.56 3.12
N ILE A 4 13.32 17.48 4.44
CA ILE A 4 13.54 16.23 5.17
C ILE A 4 12.38 15.23 4.92
N ASN A 5 11.15 15.72 4.77
CA ASN A 5 10.00 14.86 4.48
C ASN A 5 10.06 14.26 3.07
N SER A 6 10.58 14.98 2.08
CA SER A 6 10.75 14.43 0.74
C SER A 6 11.87 13.38 0.71
N LEU A 7 12.95 13.60 1.46
CA LEU A 7 14.05 12.64 1.55
C LEU A 7 13.59 11.33 2.22
N GLN A 8 12.83 11.42 3.32
CA GLN A 8 12.27 10.26 4.00
C GLN A 8 11.32 9.46 3.08
N ARG A 9 10.45 10.16 2.34
CA ARG A 9 9.55 9.53 1.37
C ARG A 9 10.32 8.79 0.27
N GLU A 10 11.32 9.43 -0.33
CA GLU A 10 12.13 8.83 -1.40
C GLU A 10 12.96 7.63 -0.89
N PHE A 11 13.48 7.71 0.34
CA PHE A 11 14.14 6.58 0.97
C PHE A 11 13.20 5.37 1.11
N LEU A 12 11.98 5.58 1.63
CA LEU A 12 10.99 4.52 1.78
C LEU A 12 10.56 3.91 0.44
N ILE A 13 10.41 4.73 -0.61
CA ILE A 13 10.12 4.25 -1.97
C ILE A 13 11.23 3.31 -2.45
N LYS A 14 12.49 3.75 -2.36
CA LYS A 14 13.64 2.93 -2.77
C LYS A 14 13.72 1.64 -1.95
N LEU A 15 13.53 1.74 -0.63
CA LEU A 15 13.51 0.59 0.26
C LEU A 15 12.49 -0.46 -0.20
N CYS A 16 11.26 -0.04 -0.54
CA CYS A 16 10.21 -0.94 -1.03
C CYS A 16 10.54 -1.52 -2.41
N ILE A 17 11.09 -0.74 -3.33
CA ILE A 17 11.44 -1.21 -4.68
C ILE A 17 12.58 -2.24 -4.65
N PHE A 18 13.59 -2.04 -3.80
CA PHE A 18 14.77 -2.90 -3.77
C PHE A 18 14.64 -4.10 -2.83
N TYR A 19 13.92 -3.95 -1.71
CA TYR A 19 13.84 -4.97 -0.66
C TYR A 19 12.43 -5.48 -0.40
N GLY A 20 11.40 -4.83 -0.96
CA GLY A 20 10.02 -5.28 -0.86
C GLY A 20 9.74 -6.44 -1.81
N GLU A 21 8.77 -7.27 -1.42
CA GLU A 21 8.24 -8.33 -2.26
C GLU A 21 7.15 -7.74 -3.15
N GLN A 22 7.30 -7.86 -4.47
CA GLN A 22 6.25 -7.44 -5.39
C GLN A 22 5.11 -8.46 -5.34
N VAL A 23 3.89 -7.99 -5.10
CA VAL A 23 2.72 -8.86 -4.98
C VAL A 23 1.80 -8.70 -6.18
N SER A 24 1.40 -9.84 -6.75
CA SER A 24 0.36 -9.91 -7.78
C SER A 24 -1.01 -10.04 -7.12
N ILE A 25 -1.98 -9.24 -7.55
CA ILE A 25 -3.37 -9.38 -7.11
C ILE A 25 -4.08 -10.39 -8.01
N GLY A 26 -4.76 -11.36 -7.40
CA GLY A 26 -5.40 -12.50 -8.06
C GLY A 26 -6.54 -12.19 -9.03
N ASN A 27 -6.83 -10.92 -9.32
CA ASN A 27 -7.76 -10.52 -10.38
C ASN A 27 -7.09 -10.39 -11.76
N GLN A 28 -5.77 -10.57 -11.85
CA GLN A 28 -5.13 -10.87 -13.13
C GLN A 28 -5.59 -12.25 -13.56
N THR A 29 -6.74 -12.30 -14.23
CA THR A 29 -7.04 -13.44 -15.11
C THR A 29 -5.81 -13.61 -15.99
N LYS A 30 -5.28 -14.84 -16.11
CA LYS A 30 -3.99 -15.16 -16.75
C LYS A 30 -3.82 -14.64 -18.20
N ASN A 31 -4.84 -13.99 -18.76
CA ASN A 31 -4.89 -13.44 -20.11
C ASN A 31 -4.86 -11.90 -20.17
N GLU A 32 -4.97 -11.18 -19.06
CA GLU A 32 -4.82 -9.72 -19.02
C GLU A 32 -3.37 -9.39 -18.65
N GLY A 33 -2.68 -8.66 -19.52
CA GLY A 33 -1.28 -8.27 -19.35
C GLY A 33 -1.04 -7.33 -18.16
N ASP A 34 0.12 -6.68 -18.13
CA ASP A 34 0.45 -5.69 -17.11
C ASP A 34 -0.57 -4.53 -17.09
N ASP A 35 -1.44 -4.51 -16.08
CA ASP A 35 -2.43 -3.45 -15.83
C ASP A 35 -1.80 -2.11 -15.39
N GLY A 36 -0.46 -2.07 -15.26
CA GLY A 36 0.30 -0.88 -14.92
C GLY A 36 0.33 -0.55 -13.43
N VAL A 37 -0.32 -1.33 -12.55
CA VAL A 37 -0.26 -1.15 -11.10
C VAL A 37 0.73 -2.14 -10.49
N LYS A 38 1.73 -1.63 -9.78
CA LYS A 38 2.69 -2.45 -9.02
C LYS A 38 2.54 -2.20 -7.54
N ILE A 39 2.55 -3.27 -6.75
CA ILE A 39 2.46 -3.20 -5.29
C ILE A 39 3.66 -3.93 -4.70
N TYR A 40 4.34 -3.27 -3.77
CA TYR A 40 5.49 -3.80 -3.07
C TYR A 40 5.20 -3.85 -1.58
N GLU A 41 5.46 -4.99 -0.96
CA GLU A 41 5.29 -5.20 0.47
C GLU A 41 6.64 -5.33 1.16
N LEU A 42 6.90 -4.45 2.11
CA LEU A 42 8.06 -4.56 2.99
C LEU A 42 7.60 -5.00 4.39
N LYS A 43 7.78 -6.30 4.67
CA LYS A 43 7.47 -6.94 5.96
C LYS A 43 8.73 -7.36 6.73
N LYS A 44 9.87 -7.46 6.04
CA LYS A 44 11.14 -7.91 6.61
C LYS A 44 11.89 -6.71 7.21
N TYR A 45 12.64 -6.97 8.29
CA TYR A 45 13.54 -5.99 8.93
C TYR A 45 12.86 -4.76 9.55
N TRP A 46 11.54 -4.80 9.74
CA TRP A 46 10.73 -3.70 10.26
C TRP A 46 9.60 -4.26 11.12
N ASP A 47 9.26 -3.56 12.21
CA ASP A 47 8.17 -3.95 13.11
C ASP A 47 6.80 -3.47 12.56
N GLY A 48 6.45 -3.90 11.35
CA GLY A 48 5.17 -3.56 10.72
C GLY A 48 5.07 -3.97 9.24
N LEU A 49 4.22 -3.27 8.50
CA LEU A 49 3.99 -3.44 7.07
C LEU A 49 4.07 -2.08 6.39
N ILE A 50 4.92 -1.98 5.37
CA ILE A 50 4.92 -0.84 4.45
C ILE A 50 4.46 -1.37 3.08
N LEU A 51 3.43 -0.74 2.52
CA LEU A 51 2.98 -0.96 1.17
C LEU A 51 3.36 0.25 0.31
N LEU A 52 4.00 -0.02 -0.82
CA LEU A 52 4.17 0.95 -1.89
C LEU A 52 3.25 0.55 -3.03
N VAL A 53 2.28 1.41 -3.34
CA VAL A 53 1.41 1.27 -4.51
C VAL A 53 1.90 2.24 -5.58
N GLU A 54 2.31 1.71 -6.72
CA GLU A 54 2.75 2.47 -7.88
C GLU A 54 1.72 2.31 -9.00
N ASN A 55 1.15 3.43 -9.44
CA ASN A 55 0.28 3.48 -10.60
C ASN A 55 1.04 4.04 -11.80
N ARG A 56 1.29 3.21 -12.82
CA ARG A 56 1.98 3.57 -14.07
C ARG A 56 1.02 3.89 -15.22
N ASN A 57 -0.29 3.90 -14.96
CA ASN A 57 -1.27 4.29 -15.97
C ASN A 57 -1.21 5.80 -16.21
N LEU A 58 -1.33 6.22 -17.48
CA LEU A 58 -1.33 7.64 -17.88
C LEU A 58 -2.69 8.34 -17.65
N ASN A 59 -3.79 7.59 -17.75
CA ASN A 59 -5.15 8.16 -17.78
C ASN A 59 -6.12 7.45 -16.83
N LYS A 60 -5.60 6.70 -15.84
CA LYS A 60 -6.42 5.96 -14.87
C LYS A 60 -5.89 6.17 -13.47
N ASN A 61 -6.79 6.39 -12.53
CA ASN A 61 -6.53 6.39 -11.11
C ASN A 61 -6.73 4.96 -10.57
N ALA A 62 -5.90 4.57 -9.61
CA ALA A 62 -6.05 3.31 -8.89
C ALA A 62 -6.76 3.58 -7.57
N TYR A 63 -8.00 3.11 -7.47
CA TYR A 63 -8.82 3.17 -6.26
C TYR A 63 -8.47 1.97 -5.39
N PHE A 64 -7.69 2.23 -4.35
CA PHE A 64 -7.05 1.21 -3.53
C PHE A 64 -7.80 1.03 -2.21
N TYR A 65 -8.21 -0.19 -1.96
CA TYR A 65 -8.84 -0.63 -0.72
C TYR A 65 -7.85 -1.51 0.01
N PHE A 66 -7.51 -1.11 1.23
CA PHE A 66 -6.63 -1.86 2.10
C PHE A 66 -7.33 -2.16 3.40
N ARG A 67 -7.31 -3.41 3.82
CA ARG A 67 -7.85 -3.86 5.10
C ARG A 67 -6.78 -4.56 5.88
N CYS A 68 -6.73 -4.26 7.17
CA CYS A 68 -5.80 -4.90 8.07
C CYS A 68 -6.51 -5.54 9.25
N THR A 69 -6.13 -6.77 9.58
CA THR A 69 -6.45 -7.41 10.85
C THR A 69 -5.34 -7.06 11.82
N LEU A 70 -5.53 -5.95 12.52
CA LEU A 70 -4.56 -5.43 13.47
C LEU A 70 -4.65 -6.19 14.80
N PRO A 71 -3.55 -6.75 15.34
CA PRO A 71 -3.51 -7.16 16.74
C PRO A 71 -3.68 -5.91 17.65
N GLN A 72 -4.06 -6.11 18.92
CA GLN A 72 -4.34 -5.03 19.89
C GLN A 72 -3.23 -3.97 19.99
N ASN A 73 -1.99 -4.32 19.63
CA ASN A 73 -0.82 -3.45 19.69
C ASN A 73 -0.41 -2.86 18.34
N ALA A 74 -1.24 -2.91 17.30
CA ALA A 74 -0.89 -2.36 15.98
C ALA A 74 -1.67 -1.08 15.63
N PHE A 75 -0.97 -0.16 14.99
CA PHE A 75 -1.46 1.14 14.57
C PHE A 75 -1.28 1.31 13.05
N MET A 76 -2.29 1.88 12.41
CA MET A 76 -2.23 2.27 11.00
C MET A 76 -2.51 3.77 10.93
N SER A 77 -1.69 4.50 10.19
CA SER A 77 -1.71 5.97 10.20
C SER A 77 -2.96 6.60 9.60
N ARG A 78 -3.64 5.90 8.69
CA ARG A 78 -4.86 6.35 8.00
C ARG A 78 -5.81 5.17 7.94
N LYS A 79 -6.71 5.04 8.91
CA LYS A 79 -7.69 3.96 8.98
C LYS A 79 -9.03 4.48 9.45
N ASP A 80 -10.11 3.87 8.97
CA ASP A 80 -11.44 4.04 9.53
C ASP A 80 -11.63 3.22 10.83
N SER A 81 -12.83 3.27 11.40
CA SER A 81 -13.19 2.51 12.61
C SER A 81 -13.10 0.98 12.43
N ASN A 82 -13.07 0.49 11.19
CA ASN A 82 -13.01 -0.93 10.84
C ASN A 82 -11.62 -1.38 10.38
N HIS A 83 -10.58 -0.55 10.58
CA HIS A 83 -9.21 -0.83 10.15
C HIS A 83 -9.06 -0.97 8.63
N GLN A 84 -9.89 -0.23 7.90
CA GLN A 84 -9.86 -0.11 6.45
C GLN A 84 -9.29 1.25 6.05
N LEU A 85 -8.61 1.26 4.93
CA LEU A 85 -8.10 2.44 4.26
C LEU A 85 -8.60 2.40 2.82
N PHE A 86 -9.21 3.50 2.41
CA PHE A 86 -9.50 3.79 1.01
C PHE A 86 -8.61 4.94 0.57
N ASP A 87 -7.87 4.75 -0.51
CA ASP A 87 -6.98 5.74 -1.09
C ASP A 87 -7.13 5.78 -2.61
N VAL A 88 -6.80 6.92 -3.21
CA VAL A 88 -6.82 7.11 -4.66
C VAL A 88 -5.40 7.44 -5.12
N ILE A 89 -4.76 6.50 -5.81
CA ILE A 89 -3.45 6.72 -6.40
C ILE A 89 -3.63 7.25 -7.81
N SER A 90 -3.36 8.54 -7.99
CA SER A 90 -3.46 9.21 -9.29
C SER A 90 -2.58 8.56 -10.36
N SER A 91 -2.91 8.82 -11.62
CA SER A 91 -2.09 8.48 -12.79
C SER A 91 -0.62 8.89 -12.61
N ILE A 92 0.34 7.99 -12.89
CA ILE A 92 1.80 8.21 -12.75
C ILE A 92 2.22 8.65 -11.33
N HIS A 93 1.51 8.20 -10.29
CA HIS A 93 1.85 8.48 -8.90
C HIS A 93 2.21 7.23 -8.10
N ARG A 94 2.93 7.47 -6.99
CA ARG A 94 3.27 6.47 -5.97
C ARG A 94 2.72 6.90 -4.63
N GLN A 95 2.08 5.97 -3.95
CA GLN A 95 1.54 6.16 -2.60
C GLN A 95 2.17 5.16 -1.64
N ILE A 96 2.58 5.66 -0.47
CA ILE A 96 3.11 4.84 0.62
C ILE A 96 2.01 4.71 1.67
N ILE A 97 1.71 3.47 2.05
CA ILE A 97 0.80 3.14 3.15
C ILE A 97 1.62 2.43 4.23
N ILE A 98 1.54 2.94 5.46
CA ILE A 98 2.37 2.48 6.58
C ILE A 98 1.45 1.96 7.69
N THR A 99 1.67 0.71 8.07
CA THR A 99 1.11 0.08 9.26
C THR A 99 2.25 -0.32 10.19
N ILE A 100 2.19 0.11 11.45
CA ILE A 100 3.23 -0.11 12.45
C ILE A 100 2.64 -0.97 13.57
N ALA A 101 3.29 -2.07 13.94
CA ALA A 101 2.93 -2.81 15.14
C ALA A 101 3.91 -2.45 16.26
N ARG A 102 3.41 -2.27 17.49
CA ARG A 102 4.27 -2.20 18.67
C ARG A 102 4.90 -3.57 18.86
N LYS A 103 6.23 -3.63 18.79
CA LYS A 103 7.00 -4.84 19.08
C LYS A 103 6.77 -5.27 20.52
N ASN A 104 6.15 -6.43 20.71
CA ASN A 104 6.26 -7.15 21.97
C ASN A 104 7.49 -8.05 21.86
N ALA A 105 8.50 -7.84 22.71
CA ALA A 105 9.79 -8.52 22.66
C ALA A 105 9.71 -10.06 22.71
N SER A 106 8.56 -10.61 23.09
CA SER A 106 8.32 -12.03 23.32
C SER A 106 7.51 -12.75 22.22
N HIS A 107 7.01 -12.06 21.19
CA HIS A 107 6.12 -12.67 20.19
C HIS A 107 6.44 -12.23 18.77
N SER A 108 6.57 -13.19 17.85
CA SER A 108 6.45 -12.93 16.42
C SER A 108 5.03 -12.39 16.16
N PHE A 109 4.93 -11.16 15.66
CA PHE A 109 3.63 -10.61 15.26
C PHE A 109 3.47 -10.82 13.75
N THR A 110 2.27 -11.20 13.33
CA THR A 110 1.90 -11.26 11.92
C THR A 110 0.74 -10.30 11.70
N ILE A 111 0.97 -9.27 10.90
CA ILE A 111 -0.09 -8.34 10.49
C ILE A 111 -0.85 -9.01 9.34
N GLY A 112 -2.02 -9.56 9.63
CA GLY A 112 -2.93 -10.04 8.57
C GLY A 112 -3.44 -8.84 7.77
N HIS A 113 -3.40 -8.91 6.45
CA HIS A 113 -3.90 -7.84 5.59
C HIS A 113 -4.41 -8.41 4.28
N ASP A 114 -5.29 -7.63 3.66
CA ASP A 114 -5.83 -7.86 2.33
C ASP A 114 -5.96 -6.51 1.63
N PHE A 115 -5.84 -6.53 0.31
CA PHE A 115 -6.03 -5.34 -0.50
C PHE A 115 -6.57 -5.67 -1.88
N GLN A 116 -7.34 -4.72 -2.39
CA GLN A 116 -7.93 -4.77 -3.70
C GLN A 116 -7.80 -3.39 -4.33
N TYR A 117 -7.75 -3.32 -5.65
CA TYR A 117 -7.86 -2.06 -6.32
C TYR A 117 -8.70 -2.16 -7.58
N ASN A 118 -9.26 -1.01 -7.98
CA ASN A 118 -9.93 -0.84 -9.25
C ASN A 118 -9.32 0.32 -10.02
N LEU A 119 -9.11 0.14 -11.31
CA LEU A 119 -8.66 1.21 -12.20
C LEU A 119 -9.87 1.93 -12.80
N SER A 120 -9.85 3.26 -12.77
CA SER A 120 -10.90 4.07 -13.41
C SER A 120 -10.31 5.35 -14.01
N SER A 121 -10.82 5.74 -15.17
CA SER A 121 -10.51 7.03 -15.82
C SER A 121 -11.36 8.18 -15.28
N GLN A 122 -12.31 7.91 -14.39
CA GLN A 122 -13.09 8.96 -13.72
C GLN A 122 -12.36 9.40 -12.47
N ASP A 123 -12.40 10.70 -12.17
CA ASP A 123 -11.81 11.25 -10.94
C ASP A 123 -12.67 10.99 -9.69
N PHE A 124 -13.95 10.63 -9.88
CA PHE A 124 -14.88 10.34 -8.80
C PHE A 124 -15.65 9.03 -9.06
N ILE A 125 -15.48 8.04 -8.16
CA ILE A 125 -16.43 6.94 -8.06
C ILE A 125 -17.59 7.44 -7.21
N LYS A 126 -18.80 7.53 -7.79
CA LYS A 126 -20.02 7.72 -6.99
C LYS A 126 -20.19 6.50 -6.09
N THR A 127 -19.84 6.63 -4.82
CA THR A 127 -20.32 5.72 -3.79
C THR A 127 -21.84 5.79 -3.78
N LYS A 128 -22.47 4.64 -4.02
CA LYS A 128 -23.93 4.48 -4.05
C LYS A 128 -24.43 4.16 -2.64
#